data_AF-A0A4T5KZ97-F1
#
_entry.id   AF-A0A4T5KZ97-F1
#
_cell.length_a   1.000
_cell.length_b   1.000
_cell.length_c   1.000
_cell.angle_alpha   90.00
_cell.angle_beta   90.00
_cell.angle_gamma   90.00
#
_symmetry.space_group_name_H-M   'P 1'
#
loop_
_entity.id
_entity.type
_entity.pdbx_description
1 polymer ?
#
loop_
_entity_poly.entity_id
_entity_poly.type
_entity_poly.pdbx_seq_one_letter_code
_entity_poly.pdbx_strand_id
1 'polypeptide(L)'
;MSEINYQVLREKAEKATRGEWSLEYGENRFDGDDALIHREAAGYIPICRIEGAHPESGFDEDFQMEQQANAEFIAAANPATVLALLDERERNQQYIKRRDQENEDIALTVGKLRVELETAKSKLNEQREYYEGVIADGSKRIAELEKQCAEWERKALSNFEECAAMAERIEEMQTKSAPDSFGIIGENIRTQDNRITSDPMFCVYQKREIVVDADYDHDRIVWVDEDGNEANKRHSRRLELLHENFREPPEKWRRVAVKDIDEFVTCCFTEQGCKDYLAVNGHNLRLPFIYVKSGFRNAEYIGIRNWLAGIRIKGE
;
A
#
# COMPACT_ATOMS: atom_id res chain seq x y z
N MET A 1 68.19 50.53 -33.30
CA MET A 1 68.39 51.50 -32.20
C MET A 1 69.44 50.93 -31.28
N SER A 2 70.55 51.64 -31.06
CA SER A 2 71.52 51.27 -30.03
C SER A 2 70.86 51.45 -28.66
N GLU A 3 71.06 50.48 -27.76
CA GLU A 3 70.54 50.57 -26.39
C GLU A 3 71.24 51.71 -25.64
N ILE A 4 70.47 52.65 -25.09
CA ILE A 4 71.03 53.74 -24.28
C ILE A 4 71.63 53.14 -23.02
N ASN A 5 72.90 53.42 -22.77
CA ASN A 5 73.53 53.01 -21.51
C ASN A 5 73.18 54.03 -20.41
N TYR A 6 72.11 53.74 -19.67
CA TYR A 6 71.59 54.61 -18.61
C TYR A 6 72.55 54.80 -17.44
N GLN A 7 73.39 53.80 -17.13
CA GLN A 7 74.40 53.90 -16.09
C GLN A 7 75.48 54.92 -16.47
N VAL A 8 75.96 54.85 -17.72
CA VAL A 8 76.90 55.82 -18.27
C VAL A 8 76.29 57.22 -18.33
N LEU A 9 74.99 57.33 -18.65
CA LEU A 9 74.28 58.61 -18.65
C LEU A 9 74.17 59.20 -17.23
N ARG A 10 73.83 58.37 -16.23
CA ARG A 10 73.79 58.77 -14.81
C ARG A 10 75.15 59.28 -14.35
N GLU A 11 76.22 58.53 -14.61
CA GLU A 11 77.58 58.93 -14.22
C GLU A 11 78.02 60.26 -14.85
N LYS A 12 77.62 60.51 -16.10
CA LYS A 12 77.89 61.79 -16.76
C LYS A 12 77.10 62.93 -16.13
N ALA A 13 75.81 62.72 -15.82
CA ALA A 13 74.97 63.71 -15.17
C ALA A 13 75.47 64.04 -13.74
N GLU A 14 75.87 63.04 -12.95
CA GLU A 14 76.38 63.25 -11.59
C GLU A 14 77.71 64.04 -11.54
N LYS A 15 78.54 63.91 -12.58
CA LYS A 15 79.82 64.62 -12.73
C LYS A 15 79.67 66.04 -13.29
N ALA A 16 78.57 66.34 -13.98
CA ALA A 16 78.32 67.65 -14.55
C ALA A 16 77.94 68.68 -13.47
N THR A 17 77.88 69.96 -13.85
CA THR A 17 77.46 71.04 -12.94
C THR A 17 76.05 70.74 -12.40
N ARG A 18 75.95 70.41 -11.12
CA ARG A 18 74.70 69.99 -10.47
C ARG A 18 73.60 71.05 -10.56
N GLY A 19 72.34 70.65 -10.38
CA GLY A 19 71.21 71.59 -10.31
C GLY A 19 70.66 71.99 -11.68
N GLU A 20 69.68 72.89 -11.65
CA GLU A 20 69.06 73.43 -12.86
C GLU A 20 70.00 74.43 -13.54
N TRP A 21 69.98 74.42 -14.87
CA TRP A 21 70.73 75.36 -15.69
C TRP A 21 69.77 76.40 -16.23
N SER A 22 70.22 77.64 -16.21
CA SER A 22 69.49 78.81 -16.70
C SER A 22 70.10 79.25 -18.02
N LEU A 23 69.26 79.85 -18.87
CA LEU A 23 69.63 80.36 -20.17
C LEU A 23 69.48 81.88 -20.15
N GLU A 24 70.56 82.58 -20.47
CA GLU A 24 70.60 84.02 -20.63
C GLU A 24 70.97 84.35 -22.08
N TYR A 25 70.27 85.32 -22.65
CA TYR A 25 70.57 85.88 -23.97
C TYR A 25 71.15 87.27 -23.79
N GLY A 26 72.02 87.69 -24.72
CA GLY A 26 72.43 89.09 -24.83
C GLY A 26 71.27 90.05 -25.08
N GLU A 27 71.56 91.35 -25.10
CA GLU A 27 70.54 92.42 -25.24
C GLU A 27 69.70 92.28 -26.53
N ASN A 28 70.18 91.57 -27.56
CA ASN A 28 69.47 91.32 -28.82
C ASN A 28 69.28 89.83 -29.11
N ARG A 29 68.34 89.19 -28.41
CA ARG A 29 67.92 87.77 -28.61
C ARG A 29 67.71 87.36 -30.08
N PHE A 30 67.32 88.27 -30.96
CA PHE A 30 67.00 87.98 -32.37
C PHE A 30 68.08 88.38 -33.39
N ASP A 31 69.14 89.08 -32.99
CA ASP A 31 70.17 89.59 -33.93
C ASP A 31 71.46 88.77 -33.95
N GLY A 32 71.41 87.51 -33.48
CA GLY A 32 72.56 86.59 -33.52
C GLY A 32 73.51 86.70 -32.33
N ASP A 33 73.05 87.20 -31.18
CA ASP A 33 73.78 87.17 -29.91
C ASP A 33 73.97 85.73 -29.40
N ASP A 34 75.04 85.52 -28.63
CA ASP A 34 75.34 84.21 -28.05
C ASP A 34 74.38 83.84 -26.92
N ALA A 35 74.02 82.55 -26.89
CA ALA A 35 73.27 81.96 -25.80
C ALA A 35 74.22 81.49 -24.70
N LEU A 36 74.06 82.03 -23.49
CA LEU A 36 74.86 81.69 -22.32
C LEU A 36 74.07 80.77 -21.39
N ILE A 37 74.54 79.54 -21.25
CA ILE A 37 74.01 78.58 -20.27
C ILE A 37 74.84 78.72 -19.01
N HIS A 38 74.17 78.97 -17.89
CA HIS A 38 74.79 79.22 -16.60
C HIS A 38 74.04 78.54 -15.46
N ARG A 39 74.62 78.60 -14.26
CA ARG A 39 73.93 78.25 -13.01
C ARG A 39 74.13 79.36 -11.99
N GLU A 40 73.05 79.78 -11.35
CA GLU A 40 73.09 80.68 -10.20
C GLU A 40 73.20 79.87 -8.90
N ALA A 41 74.43 79.56 -8.48
CA ALA A 41 74.69 78.87 -7.22
C ALA A 41 75.98 79.40 -6.59
N ALA A 42 75.83 80.22 -5.53
CA ALA A 42 76.93 80.95 -4.91
C ALA A 42 77.70 81.87 -5.89
N GLY A 43 76.99 82.49 -6.83
CA GLY A 43 77.52 83.34 -7.89
C GLY A 43 77.12 82.86 -9.30
N TYR A 44 77.57 83.56 -10.33
CA TYR A 44 77.37 83.20 -11.74
C TYR A 44 78.41 82.16 -12.17
N ILE A 45 77.97 80.94 -12.48
CA ILE A 45 78.84 79.87 -13.00
C ILE A 45 78.54 79.68 -14.50
N PRO A 46 79.45 80.08 -15.41
CA PRO A 46 79.28 79.82 -16.84
C PRO A 46 79.46 78.31 -17.12
N ILE A 47 78.56 77.74 -17.92
CA ILE A 47 78.55 76.31 -18.26
C ILE A 47 78.89 76.11 -19.74
N CYS A 48 78.21 76.83 -20.62
CA CYS A 48 78.42 76.74 -22.06
C CYS A 48 78.04 78.07 -22.72
N ARG A 49 78.76 78.44 -23.79
CA ARG A 49 78.41 79.52 -24.71
C ARG A 49 78.09 78.87 -26.05
N ILE A 50 76.90 79.12 -26.55
CA ILE A 50 76.47 78.67 -27.87
C ILE A 50 76.53 79.89 -28.77
N GLU A 51 77.40 79.81 -29.78
CA GLU A 51 77.61 80.92 -30.70
C GLU A 51 76.32 81.21 -31.46
N GLY A 52 75.88 82.47 -31.39
CA GLY A 52 74.78 82.97 -32.18
C GLY A 52 75.21 83.16 -33.64
N ALA A 53 74.28 83.00 -34.57
CA ALA A 53 74.55 83.26 -35.97
C ALA A 53 74.43 84.75 -36.28
N HIS A 54 75.49 85.50 -35.94
CA HIS A 54 75.61 86.94 -36.18
C HIS A 54 75.40 87.25 -37.68
N PRO A 55 74.84 88.40 -38.08
CA PRO A 55 74.64 88.76 -39.50
C PRO A 55 75.91 88.68 -40.37
N GLU A 56 77.10 88.81 -39.76
CA GLU A 56 78.41 88.71 -40.43
C GLU A 56 78.90 87.26 -40.66
N SER A 57 78.25 86.28 -40.02
CA SER A 57 78.63 84.86 -40.09
C SER A 57 78.17 84.16 -41.38
N GLY A 58 77.24 84.76 -42.12
CA GLY A 58 76.73 84.24 -43.39
C GLY A 58 75.74 83.06 -43.27
N PHE A 59 75.29 82.73 -42.06
CA PHE A 59 74.23 81.75 -41.81
C PHE A 59 72.83 82.38 -41.98
N ASP A 60 71.83 81.56 -42.31
CA ASP A 60 70.44 81.99 -42.50
C ASP A 60 69.63 82.06 -41.18
N GLU A 61 68.43 82.62 -41.27
CA GLU A 61 67.49 82.75 -40.13
C GLU A 61 67.09 81.38 -39.55
N ASP A 62 67.01 80.33 -40.38
CA ASP A 62 66.68 78.98 -39.94
C ASP A 62 67.76 78.42 -39.01
N PHE A 63 69.04 78.63 -39.34
CA PHE A 63 70.16 78.23 -38.49
C PHE A 63 70.20 79.02 -37.16
N GLN A 64 69.80 80.29 -37.14
CA GLN A 64 69.68 81.06 -35.89
C GLN A 64 68.64 80.45 -34.94
N MET A 65 67.48 80.06 -35.48
CA MET A 65 66.40 79.45 -34.70
C MET A 65 66.79 78.07 -34.17
N GLU A 66 67.51 77.26 -34.95
CA GLU A 66 68.07 75.98 -34.50
C GLU A 66 69.05 76.14 -33.34
N GLN A 67 69.96 77.14 -33.39
CA GLN A 67 70.92 77.39 -32.33
C GLN A 67 70.26 77.81 -31.01
N GLN A 68 69.21 78.63 -31.09
CA GLN A 68 68.42 78.98 -29.92
C GLN A 68 67.69 77.77 -29.34
N ALA A 69 67.07 76.95 -30.19
CA ALA A 69 66.40 75.72 -29.76
C ALA A 69 67.39 74.72 -29.14
N ASN A 70 68.61 74.63 -29.66
CA ASN A 70 69.69 73.82 -29.09
C ASN A 70 70.09 74.31 -27.69
N ALA A 71 70.19 75.63 -27.49
CA ALA A 71 70.49 76.22 -26.19
C ALA A 71 69.39 75.96 -25.16
N GLU A 72 68.13 76.18 -25.54
CA GLU A 72 66.96 75.86 -24.72
C GLU A 72 66.91 74.37 -24.36
N PHE A 73 67.19 73.49 -25.33
CA PHE A 73 67.26 72.05 -25.11
C PHE A 73 68.36 71.65 -24.13
N ILE A 74 69.58 72.19 -24.27
CA ILE A 74 70.70 71.87 -23.37
C ILE A 74 70.42 72.37 -21.95
N ALA A 75 69.84 73.57 -21.80
CA ALA A 75 69.46 74.11 -20.50
C ALA A 75 68.33 73.29 -19.84
N ALA A 76 67.34 72.84 -20.62
CA ALA A 76 66.24 72.00 -20.14
C ALA A 76 66.70 70.56 -19.81
N ALA A 77 67.57 69.98 -20.63
CA ALA A 77 68.19 68.66 -20.45
C ALA A 77 69.42 68.70 -19.53
N ASN A 78 69.40 69.60 -18.55
CA ASN A 78 70.44 69.72 -17.55
C ASN A 78 70.56 68.45 -16.67
N PRO A 79 71.65 68.33 -15.90
CA PRO A 79 71.88 67.17 -15.04
C PRO A 79 70.77 66.87 -14.04
N ALA A 80 70.09 67.90 -13.49
CA ALA A 80 68.99 67.68 -12.55
C ALA A 80 67.78 67.02 -13.24
N THR A 81 67.39 67.51 -14.41
CA THR A 81 66.32 66.92 -15.23
C THR A 81 66.66 65.49 -15.63
N VAL A 82 67.88 65.24 -16.13
CA VAL A 82 68.32 63.91 -16.56
C VAL A 82 68.32 62.92 -15.39
N LEU A 83 68.81 63.31 -14.21
CA LEU A 83 68.80 62.45 -13.02
C LEU A 83 67.37 62.16 -12.55
N ALA A 84 66.48 63.16 -12.55
CA ALA A 84 65.08 62.96 -12.18
C ALA A 84 64.35 61.96 -13.11
N LEU A 85 64.59 62.06 -14.43
CA LEU A 85 64.05 61.11 -15.41
C LEU A 85 64.62 59.69 -15.22
N LEU A 86 65.90 59.57 -14.88
CA LEU A 86 66.52 58.27 -14.57
C LEU A 86 65.95 57.66 -13.29
N ASP A 87 65.78 58.46 -12.23
CA ASP A 87 65.15 58.02 -10.98
C ASP A 87 63.69 57.61 -11.17
N GLU A 88 62.92 58.34 -11.99
CA GLU A 88 61.57 57.95 -12.38
C GLU A 88 61.56 56.63 -13.16
N ARG A 89 62.45 56.48 -14.15
CA ARG A 89 62.58 55.25 -14.93
C ARG A 89 62.93 54.05 -14.05
N GLU A 90 63.88 54.20 -13.13
CA GLU A 90 64.26 53.12 -12.19
C GLU A 90 63.09 52.74 -11.28
N ARG A 91 62.34 53.72 -10.74
CA ARG A 91 61.11 53.46 -9.97
C ARG A 91 60.06 52.72 -10.80
N ASN A 92 59.82 53.15 -12.04
CA ASN A 92 58.88 52.50 -12.95
C ASN A 92 59.30 51.06 -13.28
N GLN A 93 60.59 50.81 -13.50
CA GLN A 93 61.12 49.47 -13.70
C GLN A 93 60.94 48.57 -12.49
N GLN A 94 61.18 49.09 -11.28
CA GLN A 94 60.94 48.34 -10.04
C GLN A 94 59.45 48.04 -9.84
N TYR A 95 58.56 48.98 -10.19
CA TYR A 95 57.11 48.77 -10.14
C TYR A 95 56.65 47.68 -11.11
N ILE A 96 57.12 47.71 -12.36
CA ILE A 96 56.81 46.68 -13.37
C ILE A 96 57.26 45.31 -12.87
N LYS A 97 58.51 45.17 -12.39
CA LYS A 97 59.00 43.89 -11.83
C LYS A 97 58.13 43.35 -10.70
N ARG A 98 57.66 44.22 -9.81
CA ARG A 98 56.76 43.83 -8.70
C ARG A 98 55.41 43.36 -9.21
N ARG A 99 54.84 44.07 -10.19
CA ARG A 99 53.57 43.70 -10.83
C ARG A 99 53.67 42.39 -11.59
N ASP A 100 54.78 42.14 -12.28
CA ASP A 100 55.03 40.88 -12.97
C ASP A 100 55.11 39.71 -11.98
N GLN A 101 55.82 39.90 -10.86
CA GLN A 101 55.86 38.90 -9.78
C GLN A 101 54.47 38.64 -9.19
N GLU A 102 53.72 39.70 -8.89
CA GLU A 102 52.35 39.57 -8.35
C GLU A 102 51.43 38.86 -9.35
N ASN A 103 51.53 39.17 -10.64
CA ASN A 103 50.76 38.52 -11.70
C ASN A 103 51.13 37.03 -11.84
N GLU A 104 52.40 36.68 -11.69
CA GLU A 104 52.87 35.29 -11.69
C GLU A 104 52.29 34.52 -10.49
N ASP A 105 52.34 35.11 -9.28
CA ASP A 105 51.78 34.50 -8.07
C ASP A 105 50.26 34.32 -8.18
N ILE A 106 49.56 35.30 -8.76
CA ILE A 106 48.12 35.21 -9.06
C ILE A 106 47.87 34.08 -10.07
N ALA A 107 48.65 33.98 -11.15
CA ALA A 107 48.49 32.94 -12.16
C ALA A 107 48.68 31.53 -11.56
N LEU A 108 49.68 31.35 -10.70
CA LEU A 108 49.92 30.10 -9.98
C LEU A 108 48.74 29.76 -9.04
N THR A 109 48.22 30.75 -8.32
CA THR A 109 47.08 30.56 -7.40
C THR A 109 45.80 30.21 -8.15
N VAL A 110 45.49 30.94 -9.22
CA VAL A 110 44.35 30.64 -10.10
C VAL A 110 44.49 29.25 -10.73
N GLY A 111 45.70 28.85 -11.11
CA GLY A 111 45.99 27.50 -11.60
C GLY A 111 45.64 26.42 -10.58
N LYS A 112 46.09 26.57 -9.32
CA LYS A 112 45.76 25.65 -8.22
C LYS A 112 44.24 25.57 -7.97
N LEU A 113 43.58 26.72 -7.86
CA LEU A 113 42.13 26.79 -7.61
C LEU A 113 41.32 26.16 -8.74
N ARG A 114 41.75 26.27 -10.00
CA ARG A 114 41.09 25.60 -11.13
C ARG A 114 41.17 24.07 -11.00
N VAL A 115 42.33 23.54 -10.64
CA VAL A 115 42.50 22.10 -10.42
C VAL A 115 41.64 21.64 -9.26
N GLU A 116 41.68 22.33 -8.12
CA GLU A 116 40.84 22.02 -6.96
C GLU A 116 39.35 22.04 -7.31
N LEU A 117 38.89 23.06 -8.06
CA LEU A 117 37.51 23.17 -8.52
C LEU A 117 37.10 21.97 -9.37
N GLU A 118 37.91 21.56 -10.34
CA GLU A 118 37.61 20.40 -11.19
C GLU A 118 37.59 19.09 -10.39
N THR A 119 38.50 18.91 -9.44
CA THR A 119 38.46 17.74 -8.55
C THR A 119 37.22 17.72 -7.65
N ALA A 120 36.80 18.87 -7.14
CA ALA A 120 35.58 18.98 -6.32
C ALA A 120 34.32 18.69 -7.15
N LYS A 121 34.26 19.18 -8.40
CA LYS A 121 33.18 18.85 -9.33
C LYS A 121 33.12 17.35 -9.65
N SER A 122 34.27 16.72 -9.91
CA SER A 122 34.32 15.26 -10.15
C SER A 122 33.74 14.48 -8.99
N LYS A 123 34.18 14.79 -7.76
CA LYS A 123 33.66 14.15 -6.54
C LYS A 123 32.16 14.36 -6.36
N LEU A 124 31.66 15.56 -6.66
CA LEU A 124 30.22 15.85 -6.59
C LEU A 124 29.43 15.05 -7.62
N ASN A 125 29.96 14.88 -8.83
CA ASN A 125 29.34 14.05 -9.86
C ASN A 125 29.32 12.57 -9.47
N GLU A 126 30.43 12.04 -8.94
CA GLU A 126 30.50 10.66 -8.43
C GLU A 126 29.49 10.42 -7.29
N GLN A 127 29.37 11.37 -6.35
CA GLN A 127 28.36 11.28 -5.29
C GLN A 127 26.94 11.30 -5.86
N ARG A 128 26.68 12.17 -6.85
CA ARG A 128 25.38 12.24 -7.50
C ARG A 128 25.02 10.91 -8.18
N GLU A 129 25.93 10.33 -8.94
CA GLU A 129 25.72 9.03 -9.59
C GLU A 129 25.48 7.91 -8.57
N TYR A 130 26.21 7.91 -7.45
CA TYR A 130 25.96 6.98 -6.35
C TYR A 130 24.54 7.10 -5.79
N TYR A 131 24.10 8.32 -5.45
CA TYR A 131 22.76 8.54 -4.90
C TYR A 131 21.65 8.23 -5.91
N GLU A 132 21.84 8.56 -7.20
CA GLU A 132 20.92 8.18 -8.26
C GLU A 132 20.77 6.65 -8.36
N GLY A 133 21.88 5.89 -8.25
CA GLY A 133 21.86 4.43 -8.19
C GLY A 133 21.08 3.87 -6.99
N VAL A 134 21.35 4.39 -5.79
CA VAL A 134 20.65 3.98 -4.55
C VAL A 134 19.15 4.27 -4.66
N ILE A 135 18.76 5.43 -5.19
CA ILE A 135 17.35 5.80 -5.38
C ILE A 135 16.69 4.88 -6.40
N ALA A 136 17.38 4.55 -7.51
CA ALA A 136 16.85 3.66 -8.54
C ALA A 136 16.60 2.24 -8.00
N ASP A 137 17.55 1.69 -7.25
CA ASP A 137 17.40 0.36 -6.65
C ASP A 137 16.35 0.34 -5.53
N GLY A 138 16.28 1.39 -4.72
CA GLY A 138 15.21 1.57 -3.74
C GLY A 138 13.82 1.62 -4.39
N SER A 139 13.69 2.35 -5.50
CA SER A 139 12.44 2.46 -6.25
C SER A 139 12.01 1.12 -6.86
N LYS A 140 12.95 0.32 -7.39
CA LYS A 140 12.67 -1.05 -7.87
C LYS A 140 12.13 -1.92 -6.73
N ARG A 141 12.76 -1.86 -5.55
CA ARG A 141 12.34 -2.67 -4.40
C ARG A 141 10.96 -2.26 -3.88
N ILE A 142 10.66 -0.96 -3.83
CA ILE A 142 9.33 -0.46 -3.48
C ILE A 142 8.29 -1.00 -4.48
N ALA A 143 8.53 -0.89 -5.78
CA ALA A 143 7.61 -1.39 -6.80
C ALA A 143 7.38 -2.93 -6.71
N GLU A 144 8.40 -3.70 -6.33
CA GLU A 144 8.26 -5.13 -6.08
C GLU A 144 7.40 -5.42 -4.85
N LEU A 145 7.62 -4.69 -3.75
CA LEU A 145 6.85 -4.84 -2.52
C LEU A 145 5.38 -4.44 -2.72
N GLU A 146 5.12 -3.36 -3.47
CA GLU A 146 3.75 -2.94 -3.82
C GLU A 146 3.01 -4.04 -4.61
N LYS A 147 3.68 -4.72 -5.54
CA LYS A 147 3.09 -5.87 -6.25
C LYS A 147 2.76 -7.02 -5.30
N GLN A 148 3.67 -7.34 -4.38
CA GLN A 148 3.45 -8.40 -3.39
C GLN A 148 2.28 -8.06 -2.45
N CYS A 149 2.18 -6.81 -1.99
CA CYS A 149 1.04 -6.33 -1.20
C CYS A 149 -0.28 -6.47 -1.96
N ALA A 150 -0.34 -6.01 -3.22
CA ALA A 150 -1.54 -6.14 -4.05
C ALA A 150 -1.94 -7.61 -4.30
N GLU A 151 -0.96 -8.51 -4.44
CA GLU A 151 -1.23 -9.95 -4.53
C GLU A 151 -1.78 -10.53 -3.23
N TRP A 152 -1.23 -10.15 -2.08
CA TRP A 152 -1.73 -10.59 -0.78
C TRP A 152 -3.13 -10.06 -0.49
N GLU A 153 -3.42 -8.81 -0.83
CA GLU A 153 -4.77 -8.24 -0.72
C GLU A 153 -5.77 -9.01 -1.58
N ARG A 154 -5.42 -9.32 -2.83
CA ARG A 154 -6.27 -10.14 -3.71
C ARG A 154 -6.53 -11.53 -3.13
N LYS A 155 -5.50 -12.19 -2.61
CA LYS A 155 -5.63 -13.51 -1.97
C LYS A 155 -6.49 -13.43 -0.71
N ALA A 156 -6.32 -12.40 0.11
CA ALA A 156 -7.12 -12.21 1.30
C ALA A 156 -8.61 -12.04 0.93
N LEU A 157 -8.92 -11.19 -0.05
CA LEU A 157 -10.30 -11.01 -0.54
C LEU A 157 -10.90 -12.32 -1.06
N SER A 158 -10.17 -13.06 -1.90
CA SER A 158 -10.60 -14.37 -2.39
C SER A 158 -10.91 -15.35 -1.25
N ASN A 159 -10.04 -15.41 -0.25
CA ASN A 159 -10.26 -16.28 0.92
C ASN A 159 -11.50 -15.83 1.72
N PHE A 160 -11.73 -14.53 1.89
CA PHE A 160 -12.93 -14.03 2.56
C PHE A 160 -14.22 -14.36 1.79
N GLU A 161 -14.20 -14.24 0.46
CA GLU A 161 -15.32 -14.65 -0.40
C GLU A 161 -15.60 -16.16 -0.27
N GLU A 162 -14.56 -16.99 -0.27
CA GLU A 162 -14.68 -18.44 -0.04
C GLU A 162 -15.26 -18.75 1.34
N CYS A 163 -14.80 -18.07 2.39
CA CYS A 163 -15.36 -18.22 3.74
C CYS A 163 -16.82 -17.79 3.81
N ALA A 164 -17.21 -16.71 3.14
CA ALA A 164 -18.59 -16.25 3.08
C ALA A 164 -19.50 -17.27 2.39
N ALA A 165 -19.07 -17.80 1.23
CA ALA A 165 -19.79 -18.86 0.53
C ALA A 165 -19.89 -20.14 1.35
N MET A 166 -18.86 -20.48 2.13
CA MET A 166 -18.89 -21.63 3.02
C MET A 166 -19.84 -21.42 4.20
N ALA A 167 -19.91 -20.21 4.77
CA ALA A 167 -20.85 -19.87 5.82
C ALA A 167 -22.32 -19.98 5.34
N GLU A 168 -22.63 -19.48 4.15
CA GLU A 168 -23.97 -19.60 3.55
C GLU A 168 -24.36 -21.08 3.35
N ARG A 169 -23.42 -21.91 2.86
CA ARG A 169 -23.63 -23.37 2.75
C ARG A 169 -23.89 -24.05 4.09
N ILE A 170 -23.20 -23.62 5.16
CA ILE A 170 -23.41 -24.16 6.50
C ILE A 170 -24.81 -23.78 6.99
N GLU A 171 -25.25 -22.53 6.80
CA GLU A 171 -26.59 -22.09 7.16
C GLU A 171 -27.67 -22.87 6.39
N GLU A 172 -27.48 -23.06 5.08
CA GLU A 172 -28.37 -23.89 4.27
C GLU A 172 -28.43 -25.35 4.77
N MET A 173 -27.29 -25.95 5.15
CA MET A 173 -27.28 -27.29 5.74
C MET A 173 -27.95 -27.33 7.12
N GLN A 174 -27.80 -26.28 7.93
CA GLN A 174 -28.44 -26.20 9.24
C GLN A 174 -29.97 -26.09 9.11
N THR A 175 -30.48 -25.36 8.13
CA THR A 175 -31.94 -25.30 7.86
C THR A 175 -32.52 -26.63 7.36
N LYS A 176 -31.70 -27.47 6.72
CA LYS A 176 -32.06 -28.84 6.32
C LYS A 176 -31.89 -29.88 7.44
N SER A 177 -31.44 -29.47 8.63
CA SER A 177 -31.29 -30.36 9.78
C SER A 177 -32.64 -30.93 10.21
N ALA A 178 -32.63 -32.19 10.65
CA ALA A 178 -33.78 -32.82 11.28
C ALA A 178 -34.39 -31.92 12.37
N PRO A 179 -35.72 -31.70 12.37
CA PRO A 179 -36.40 -30.96 13.42
C PRO A 179 -36.14 -31.56 14.80
N ASP A 180 -36.15 -30.72 15.84
CA ASP A 180 -35.88 -31.16 17.22
C ASP A 180 -36.87 -32.21 17.72
N SER A 181 -38.09 -32.26 17.15
CA SER A 181 -39.08 -33.31 17.41
C SER A 181 -38.57 -34.73 17.08
N PHE A 182 -37.66 -34.88 16.11
CA PHE A 182 -37.03 -36.18 15.83
C PHE A 182 -36.07 -36.62 16.94
N GLY A 183 -35.46 -35.68 17.68
CA GLY A 183 -34.67 -36.00 18.87
C GLY A 183 -35.51 -36.62 19.99
N ILE A 184 -36.73 -36.10 20.19
CA ILE A 184 -37.70 -36.65 21.15
C ILE A 184 -38.15 -38.06 20.73
N ILE A 185 -38.43 -38.27 19.43
CA ILE A 185 -38.77 -39.59 18.90
C ILE A 185 -37.60 -40.56 19.10
N GLY A 186 -36.38 -40.14 18.79
CA GLY A 186 -35.17 -40.94 19.00
C GLY A 186 -34.98 -41.34 20.46
N GLU A 187 -35.18 -40.41 21.39
CA GLU A 187 -35.09 -40.69 22.83
C GLU A 187 -36.12 -41.70 23.31
N ASN A 188 -37.38 -41.54 22.88
CA ASN A 188 -38.44 -42.49 23.17
C ASN A 188 -38.12 -43.87 22.57
N ILE A 189 -37.56 -43.97 21.36
CA ILE A 189 -37.16 -45.24 20.76
C ILE A 189 -36.09 -45.95 21.62
N ARG A 190 -35.15 -45.21 22.21
CA ARG A 190 -34.06 -45.75 23.02
C ARG A 190 -34.49 -46.17 24.43
N THR A 191 -35.46 -45.48 25.02
CA THR A 191 -35.80 -45.61 26.45
C THR A 191 -37.11 -46.34 26.73
N GLN A 192 -38.05 -46.36 25.79
CA GLN A 192 -39.34 -47.02 26.00
C GLN A 192 -39.20 -48.55 26.12
N ASP A 193 -40.17 -49.18 26.78
CA ASP A 193 -40.25 -50.63 26.85
C ASP A 193 -40.59 -51.25 25.48
N ASN A 194 -39.75 -52.16 25.01
CA ASN A 194 -39.94 -52.86 23.74
C ASN A 194 -40.97 -54.01 23.81
N ARG A 195 -41.59 -54.27 24.98
CA ARG A 195 -42.58 -55.34 25.22
C ARG A 195 -42.12 -56.70 24.69
N ILE A 196 -40.84 -57.03 24.93
CA ILE A 196 -40.20 -58.31 24.52
C ILE A 196 -40.29 -58.53 22.99
N THR A 197 -40.41 -57.45 22.20
CA THR A 197 -40.55 -57.51 20.75
C THR A 197 -39.32 -56.90 20.06
N SER A 198 -38.76 -57.59 19.07
CA SER A 198 -37.70 -57.01 18.21
C SER A 198 -38.28 -55.92 17.33
N ASP A 199 -37.61 -54.78 17.26
CA ASP A 199 -37.97 -53.65 16.41
C ASP A 199 -39.47 -53.29 16.56
N PRO A 200 -39.90 -52.89 17.78
CA PRO A 200 -41.31 -52.79 18.09
C PRO A 200 -41.98 -51.72 17.22
N MET A 201 -43.08 -52.10 16.58
CA MET A 201 -43.99 -51.22 15.87
C MET A 201 -45.25 -51.08 16.73
N PHE A 202 -45.42 -49.91 17.33
CA PHE A 202 -46.58 -49.64 18.17
C PHE A 202 -47.78 -49.35 17.28
N CYS A 203 -48.85 -50.10 17.48
CA CYS A 203 -50.06 -50.03 16.68
C CYS A 203 -51.25 -49.72 17.58
N VAL A 204 -52.08 -48.78 17.14
CA VAL A 204 -53.41 -48.56 17.70
C VAL A 204 -54.38 -49.49 16.99
N TYR A 205 -55.13 -50.23 17.78
CA TYR A 205 -56.22 -51.10 17.35
C TYR A 205 -57.53 -50.59 17.93
N GLN A 206 -58.63 -50.90 17.26
CA GLN A 206 -59.97 -50.77 17.80
C GLN A 206 -60.71 -52.11 17.70
N LYS A 207 -61.75 -52.28 18.50
CA LYS A 207 -62.64 -53.43 18.39
C LYS A 207 -63.69 -53.16 17.33
N ARG A 208 -63.78 -54.05 16.36
CA ARG A 208 -64.84 -54.06 15.35
C ARG A 208 -65.62 -55.34 15.47
N GLU A 209 -66.94 -55.20 15.49
CA GLU A 209 -67.83 -56.35 15.45
C GLU A 209 -68.02 -56.83 14.01
N ILE A 210 -67.87 -58.13 13.84
CA ILE A 210 -68.24 -58.82 12.60
C ILE A 210 -69.29 -59.88 12.91
N VAL A 211 -70.19 -60.09 11.95
CA VAL A 211 -71.11 -61.22 11.98
C VAL A 211 -70.34 -62.46 11.51
N VAL A 212 -70.36 -63.50 12.33
CA VAL A 212 -69.81 -64.81 12.02
C VAL A 212 -70.90 -65.86 12.10
N ASP A 213 -70.63 -67.03 11.53
CA ASP A 213 -71.51 -68.17 11.68
C ASP A 213 -71.40 -68.73 13.12
N ALA A 214 -72.53 -69.18 13.68
CA ALA A 214 -72.64 -69.63 15.07
C ALA A 214 -71.83 -70.90 15.35
N ASP A 215 -71.48 -71.67 14.32
CA ASP A 215 -70.65 -72.88 14.45
C ASP A 215 -69.13 -72.56 14.49
N TYR A 216 -68.74 -71.31 14.26
CA TYR A 216 -67.37 -70.83 14.37
C TYR A 216 -67.11 -70.15 15.72
N ASP A 217 -65.84 -69.85 16.00
CA ASP A 217 -65.39 -69.13 17.19
C ASP A 217 -65.99 -67.71 17.25
N HIS A 218 -66.89 -67.47 18.20
CA HIS A 218 -67.67 -66.25 18.41
C HIS A 218 -67.68 -65.83 19.88
N ASP A 219 -67.87 -64.54 20.15
CA ASP A 219 -67.85 -64.00 21.51
C ASP A 219 -69.24 -63.91 22.13
N ARG A 220 -70.25 -63.59 21.32
CA ARG A 220 -71.64 -63.46 21.77
C ARG A 220 -72.63 -63.75 20.67
N ILE A 221 -73.82 -64.19 21.07
CA ILE A 221 -74.96 -64.38 20.17
C ILE A 221 -75.98 -63.29 20.47
N VAL A 222 -76.46 -62.64 19.42
CA VAL A 222 -77.40 -61.52 19.53
C VAL A 222 -78.54 -61.68 18.54
N TRP A 223 -79.66 -61.06 18.89
CA TRP A 223 -80.81 -60.95 18.01
C TRP A 223 -80.85 -59.55 17.43
N VAL A 224 -80.85 -59.46 16.10
CA VAL A 224 -80.89 -58.19 15.36
C VAL A 224 -82.14 -58.11 14.51
N ASP A 225 -82.72 -56.92 14.41
CA ASP A 225 -83.84 -56.66 13.51
C ASP A 225 -83.38 -56.43 12.05
N GLU A 226 -84.32 -56.09 11.15
CA GLU A 226 -84.04 -55.75 9.75
C GLU A 226 -83.16 -54.50 9.59
N ASP A 227 -83.26 -53.57 10.53
CA ASP A 227 -82.52 -52.29 10.53
C ASP A 227 -81.13 -52.43 11.20
N GLY A 228 -80.81 -53.62 11.73
CA GLY A 228 -79.53 -53.92 12.37
C GLY A 228 -79.45 -53.54 13.85
N ASN A 229 -80.57 -53.22 14.50
CA ASN A 229 -80.59 -52.88 15.92
C ASN A 229 -80.62 -54.15 16.78
N GLU A 230 -79.80 -54.16 17.82
CA GLU A 230 -79.72 -55.25 18.78
C GLU A 230 -80.93 -55.28 19.74
N ALA A 231 -81.48 -56.47 19.96
CA ALA A 231 -82.57 -56.69 20.91
C ALA A 231 -82.13 -56.35 22.34
N ASN A 232 -82.96 -55.59 23.07
CA ASN A 232 -82.72 -55.36 24.49
C ASN A 232 -82.76 -56.68 25.30
N LYS A 233 -82.15 -56.70 26.50
CA LYS A 233 -81.99 -57.93 27.32
C LYS A 233 -83.27 -58.74 27.52
N ARG A 234 -84.41 -58.08 27.74
CA ARG A 234 -85.70 -58.77 27.97
C ARG A 234 -86.23 -59.39 26.67
N HIS A 235 -86.07 -58.67 25.56
CA HIS A 235 -86.52 -59.11 24.25
C HIS A 235 -85.66 -60.25 23.70
N SER A 236 -84.33 -60.12 23.82
CA SER A 236 -83.36 -61.17 23.48
C SER A 236 -83.68 -62.49 24.19
N ARG A 237 -83.95 -62.48 25.51
CA ARG A 237 -84.35 -63.69 26.26
C ARG A 237 -85.61 -64.35 25.71
N ARG A 238 -86.60 -63.57 25.29
CA ARG A 238 -87.84 -64.10 24.72
C ARG A 238 -87.59 -64.75 23.36
N LEU A 239 -86.76 -64.13 22.53
CA LEU A 239 -86.38 -64.67 21.21
C LEU A 239 -85.54 -65.94 21.35
N GLU A 240 -84.63 -65.99 22.32
CA GLU A 240 -83.84 -67.20 22.60
C GLU A 240 -84.74 -68.36 23.03
N LEU A 241 -85.72 -68.12 23.92
CA LEU A 241 -86.71 -69.13 24.31
C LEU A 241 -87.55 -69.63 23.12
N LEU A 242 -87.88 -68.77 22.16
CA LEU A 242 -88.58 -69.21 20.94
C LEU A 242 -87.70 -70.13 20.10
N HIS A 243 -86.44 -69.76 19.93
CA HIS A 243 -85.46 -70.54 19.17
C HIS A 243 -85.16 -71.91 19.81
N GLU A 244 -84.93 -71.95 21.13
CA GLU A 244 -84.69 -73.20 21.88
C GLU A 244 -85.90 -74.16 21.80
N ASN A 245 -87.12 -73.62 21.74
CA ASN A 245 -88.35 -74.39 21.59
C ASN A 245 -88.71 -74.68 20.11
N PHE A 246 -87.76 -74.50 19.18
CA PHE A 246 -87.92 -74.71 17.74
C PHE A 246 -89.13 -73.96 17.13
N ARG A 247 -89.47 -72.79 17.69
CA ARG A 247 -90.50 -71.89 17.14
C ARG A 247 -89.87 -70.84 16.25
N GLU A 248 -90.56 -70.53 15.16
CA GLU A 248 -90.10 -69.50 14.23
C GLU A 248 -90.13 -68.13 14.92
N PRO A 249 -89.00 -67.39 14.95
CA PRO A 249 -88.97 -66.07 15.52
C PRO A 249 -89.89 -65.12 14.71
N PRO A 250 -90.41 -64.04 15.33
CA PRO A 250 -91.22 -63.06 14.63
C PRO A 250 -90.50 -62.55 13.37
N GLU A 251 -91.26 -62.37 12.28
CA GLU A 251 -90.73 -61.76 11.05
C GLU A 251 -89.90 -60.53 11.41
N LYS A 252 -88.73 -60.40 10.76
CA LYS A 252 -87.71 -59.34 10.92
C LYS A 252 -86.59 -59.57 11.94
N TRP A 253 -86.68 -60.55 12.85
CA TRP A 253 -85.59 -60.82 13.80
C TRP A 253 -84.71 -61.99 13.37
N ARG A 254 -83.39 -61.78 13.37
CA ARG A 254 -82.39 -62.80 13.03
C ARG A 254 -81.44 -63.04 14.19
N ARG A 255 -81.15 -64.31 14.45
CA ARG A 255 -80.14 -64.74 15.41
C ARG A 255 -78.78 -64.75 14.71
N VAL A 256 -77.85 -63.95 15.18
CA VAL A 256 -76.50 -63.82 14.59
C VAL A 256 -75.44 -64.02 15.66
N ALA A 257 -74.36 -64.72 15.31
CA ALA A 257 -73.18 -64.77 16.15
C ALA A 257 -72.27 -63.59 15.79
N VAL A 258 -71.74 -62.93 16.82
CA VAL A 258 -70.90 -61.74 16.69
C VAL A 258 -69.56 -62.02 17.33
N LYS A 259 -68.51 -61.57 16.64
CA LYS A 259 -67.14 -61.62 17.11
C LYS A 259 -66.52 -60.23 17.11
N ASP A 260 -65.85 -59.86 18.19
CA ASP A 260 -65.01 -58.69 18.29
C ASP A 260 -63.64 -59.02 17.69
N ILE A 261 -63.34 -58.44 16.53
CA ILE A 261 -62.01 -58.53 15.91
C ILE A 261 -61.20 -57.26 16.16
N ASP A 262 -59.89 -57.45 16.18
CA ASP A 262 -58.92 -56.36 16.28
C ASP A 262 -58.74 -55.71 14.91
N GLU A 263 -59.31 -54.53 14.73
CA GLU A 263 -59.16 -53.73 13.53
C GLU A 263 -58.00 -52.75 13.69
N PHE A 264 -57.04 -52.79 12.76
CA PHE A 264 -55.90 -51.89 12.75
C PHE A 264 -56.35 -50.46 12.42
N VAL A 265 -55.92 -49.49 13.22
CA VAL A 265 -56.22 -48.07 13.01
C VAL A 265 -55.00 -47.34 12.45
N THR A 266 -53.88 -47.37 13.17
CA THR A 266 -52.64 -46.68 12.77
C THR A 266 -51.43 -47.27 13.49
N CYS A 267 -50.22 -46.97 13.02
CA CYS A 267 -48.98 -47.29 13.72
C CYS A 267 -48.12 -46.05 13.96
N CYS A 268 -47.30 -46.11 15.00
CA CYS A 268 -46.36 -45.07 15.38
C CYS A 268 -44.99 -45.67 15.69
N PHE A 269 -43.94 -44.86 15.57
CA PHE A 269 -42.57 -45.27 15.93
C PHE A 269 -42.39 -45.49 17.44
N THR A 270 -43.19 -44.83 18.27
CA THR A 270 -43.09 -44.85 19.73
C THR A 270 -44.43 -45.14 20.37
N GLU A 271 -44.41 -45.69 21.59
CA GLU A 271 -45.62 -45.87 22.40
C GLU A 271 -46.28 -44.53 22.70
N GLN A 272 -45.47 -43.50 22.98
CA GLN A 272 -45.95 -42.15 23.23
C GLN A 272 -46.73 -41.60 22.03
N GLY A 273 -46.26 -41.83 20.80
CA GLY A 273 -46.98 -41.42 19.61
C GLY A 273 -48.37 -42.07 19.50
N CYS A 274 -48.51 -43.34 19.89
CA CYS A 274 -49.82 -43.99 19.96
C CYS A 274 -50.69 -43.41 21.08
N LYS A 275 -50.12 -43.09 22.25
CA LYS A 275 -50.84 -42.43 23.35
C LYS A 275 -51.35 -41.04 22.94
N ASP A 276 -50.52 -40.26 22.26
CA ASP A 276 -50.87 -38.93 21.75
C ASP A 276 -51.99 -39.02 20.69
N TYR A 277 -51.91 -39.99 19.78
CA TYR A 277 -52.98 -40.26 18.82
C TYR A 277 -54.31 -40.60 19.50
N LEU A 278 -54.27 -41.46 20.52
CA LEU A 278 -55.47 -41.83 21.29
C LEU A 278 -56.03 -40.68 22.11
N ALA A 279 -55.18 -39.81 22.65
CA ALA A 279 -55.62 -38.61 23.36
C ALA A 279 -56.43 -37.68 22.44
N VAL A 280 -56.02 -37.57 21.17
CA VAL A 280 -56.70 -36.70 20.19
C VAL A 280 -57.90 -37.38 19.55
N ASN A 281 -57.77 -38.63 19.09
CA ASN A 281 -58.78 -39.30 18.25
C ASN A 281 -59.49 -40.48 18.92
N GLY A 282 -59.14 -40.84 20.14
CA GLY A 282 -59.67 -42.03 20.81
C GLY A 282 -61.18 -42.02 21.00
N HIS A 283 -61.80 -40.83 21.08
CA HIS A 283 -63.25 -40.67 21.19
C HIS A 283 -64.03 -41.14 19.94
N ASN A 284 -63.37 -41.22 18.78
CA ASN A 284 -63.96 -41.72 17.53
C ASN A 284 -63.76 -43.23 17.34
N LEU A 285 -63.04 -43.89 18.24
CA LEU A 285 -62.67 -45.30 18.12
C LEU A 285 -63.47 -46.15 19.12
N ARG A 286 -63.84 -47.35 18.70
CA ARG A 286 -64.56 -48.30 19.56
C ARG A 286 -63.57 -49.16 20.35
N LEU A 287 -63.55 -48.99 21.68
CA LEU A 287 -62.67 -49.74 22.60
C LEU A 287 -61.20 -49.80 22.12
N PRO A 288 -60.55 -48.65 21.90
CA PRO A 288 -59.20 -48.64 21.35
C PRO A 288 -58.15 -49.13 22.34
N PHE A 289 -57.09 -49.76 21.84
CA PHE A 289 -55.95 -50.22 22.64
C PHE A 289 -54.64 -50.20 21.85
N ILE A 290 -53.50 -50.19 22.56
CA ILE A 290 -52.16 -50.19 21.96
C ILE A 290 -51.58 -51.60 22.00
N TYR A 291 -51.28 -52.14 20.83
CA TYR A 291 -50.63 -53.42 20.64
C TYR A 291 -49.26 -53.24 19.96
N VAL A 292 -48.30 -54.09 20.29
CA VAL A 292 -46.96 -54.03 19.67
C VAL A 292 -46.83 -55.15 18.65
N LYS A 293 -46.62 -54.77 17.39
CA LYS A 293 -46.23 -55.71 16.33
C LYS A 293 -44.72 -55.74 16.19
N SER A 294 -44.21 -56.88 15.74
CA SER A 294 -42.80 -57.03 15.41
C SER A 294 -42.53 -56.43 14.03
N GLY A 295 -41.59 -55.49 13.96
CA GLY A 295 -40.99 -55.01 12.70
C GLY A 295 -39.93 -55.95 12.15
N PHE A 296 -39.66 -57.09 12.82
CA PHE A 296 -38.66 -58.05 12.42
C PHE A 296 -38.88 -58.50 10.96
N ARG A 297 -37.82 -58.41 10.14
CA ARG A 297 -37.78 -58.66 8.69
C ARG A 297 -38.33 -57.54 7.79
N ASN A 298 -38.73 -56.39 8.35
CA ASN A 298 -38.99 -55.19 7.57
C ASN A 298 -37.75 -54.29 7.55
N ALA A 299 -36.91 -54.46 6.52
CA ALA A 299 -35.64 -53.72 6.41
C ALA A 299 -35.84 -52.20 6.32
N GLU A 300 -36.90 -51.72 5.67
CA GLU A 300 -37.21 -50.30 5.55
C GLU A 300 -37.58 -49.69 6.91
N TYR A 301 -38.47 -50.36 7.65
CA TYR A 301 -38.86 -49.93 8.98
C TYR A 301 -37.68 -49.92 9.94
N ILE A 302 -36.88 -50.99 9.95
CA ILE A 302 -35.68 -51.09 10.79
C ILE A 302 -34.68 -49.98 10.45
N GLY A 303 -34.47 -49.69 9.16
CA GLY A 303 -33.58 -48.62 8.70
C GLY A 303 -34.01 -47.24 9.21
N ILE A 304 -35.28 -46.88 9.02
CA ILE A 304 -35.82 -45.58 9.48
C ILE A 304 -35.82 -45.50 11.01
N ARG A 305 -36.22 -46.58 11.70
CA ARG A 305 -36.25 -46.62 13.16
C ARG A 305 -34.86 -46.43 13.76
N ASN A 306 -33.85 -47.13 13.23
CA ASN A 306 -32.47 -47.00 13.69
C ASN A 306 -31.89 -45.61 13.39
N TRP A 307 -32.23 -45.02 12.24
CA TRP A 307 -31.85 -43.65 11.92
C TRP A 307 -32.46 -42.65 12.91
N LEU A 308 -33.77 -42.75 13.20
CA LEU A 308 -34.44 -41.93 14.22
C LEU A 308 -33.83 -42.14 15.61
N ALA A 309 -33.51 -43.39 15.98
CA ALA A 309 -32.83 -43.72 17.23
C ALA A 309 -31.40 -43.14 17.33
N GLY A 310 -30.79 -42.75 16.21
CA GLY A 310 -29.48 -42.09 16.18
C GLY A 310 -29.56 -40.57 16.43
N ILE A 311 -30.74 -39.97 16.27
CA ILE A 311 -30.93 -38.52 16.46
C ILE A 311 -31.04 -38.22 17.96
N ARG A 312 -30.25 -37.26 18.43
CA ARG A 312 -30.26 -36.76 19.82
C ARG A 312 -30.91 -35.39 19.91
N ILE A 313 -31.37 -35.03 21.09
CA ILE A 313 -31.86 -33.68 21.38
C ILE A 313 -30.65 -32.73 21.33
N LYS A 314 -30.74 -31.63 20.58
CA LYS A 314 -29.65 -30.65 20.49
C LYS A 314 -29.46 -29.99 21.87
N GLY A 315 -28.31 -30.20 22.50
CA GLY A 315 -27.95 -29.58 23.79
C GLY A 315 -27.44 -30.52 24.89
N GLU A 316 -27.40 -31.83 24.64
CA GLU A 316 -26.74 -32.85 25.49
C GLU A 316 -25.57 -33.54 24.75
#